data_AF-A0A7S0TNR3-F1
#
_entry.id   AF-A0A7S0TNR3-F1
#
_cell.length_a   1.000
_cell.length_b   1.000
_cell.length_c   1.000
_cell.angle_alpha   90.00
_cell.angle_beta   90.00
_cell.angle_gamma   90.00
#
_symmetry.space_group_name_H-M   'P 1'
#
loop_
_entity.id
_entity.type
_entity.pdbx_description
1 polymer ?
#
loop_
_entity_poly.entity_id
_entity_poly.type
_entity_poly.pdbx_seq_one_letter_code
_entity_poly.pdbx_strand_id
1 'polypeptide(L)'
;MSPPPPPTKKKKPLSEGVLEKVMKACSSVFEIEDHRTSILEFVETRMNILAPNLSVIVGPKVAALMMAMAGGLQELSRMPACNIQMMGAKRKVQNGMSTAALGVRGGVINQCPIVIGQPPDNQKKAAKLVAAKCALTARVDAANECPAGDVGISFKKQVDEALAKAIEPPPQKKAKALPAPDMESKKKRGGKRARAIKEKYAMSEMMKQANRVQFGVQEQEVFGGTDESVGIGTLGQMAASGKIRVQKKEVKLLNQKAKERNGLTSAIKGHTHGLISSVVMNSTTGMVFEAMNTDTSGTVTPARIAPTQGGTESSKYFGSAEFTSAAKKADKKILPAVPKF
;
A
#
# COMPACT_ATOMS: atom_id res chain seq x y z
N MET A 1 -17.98 45.28 19.85
CA MET A 1 -17.01 44.26 19.40
C MET A 1 -15.99 44.08 20.50
N SER A 2 -16.05 42.95 21.22
CA SER A 2 -15.05 42.59 22.22
C SER A 2 -13.72 42.27 21.53
N PRO A 3 -12.58 42.71 22.07
CA PRO A 3 -11.27 42.37 21.52
C PRO A 3 -11.04 40.85 21.61
N PRO A 4 -10.36 40.25 20.62
CA PRO A 4 -10.02 38.84 20.67
C PRO A 4 -9.18 38.53 21.93
N PRO A 5 -9.35 37.35 22.54
CA PRO A 5 -8.61 37.00 23.75
C PRO A 5 -7.09 37.02 23.49
N PRO A 6 -6.29 37.50 24.45
CA PRO A 6 -4.84 37.58 24.29
C PRO A 6 -4.24 36.17 24.10
N PRO A 7 -3.19 36.02 23.27
CA PRO A 7 -2.55 34.73 23.04
C PRO A 7 -1.96 34.19 24.35
N THR A 8 -2.45 33.03 24.79
CA THR A 8 -2.16 32.36 26.07
C THR A 8 -0.76 31.74 26.17
N LYS A 9 0.28 32.37 25.62
CA LYS A 9 1.66 31.92 25.84
C LYS A 9 2.27 32.75 26.96
N LYS A 10 2.26 32.22 28.19
CA LYS A 10 3.05 32.72 29.31
C LYS A 10 4.54 32.59 28.95
N LYS A 11 5.15 33.62 28.37
CA LYS A 11 6.59 33.64 28.02
C LYS A 11 7.31 34.62 28.93
N LYS A 12 8.33 34.16 29.66
CA LYS A 12 9.34 35.04 30.26
C LYS A 12 10.25 35.55 29.13
N PRO A 13 10.61 36.85 29.09
CA PRO A 13 11.60 37.34 28.14
C PRO A 13 12.96 36.66 28.38
N LEU A 14 13.72 36.42 27.31
CA LEU A 14 15.08 35.90 27.42
C LEU A 14 16.00 36.95 28.04
N SER A 15 17.07 36.52 28.72
CA SER A 15 18.09 37.45 29.22
C SER A 15 18.90 38.04 28.06
N GLU A 16 19.34 39.29 28.21
CA GLU A 16 20.02 40.05 27.15
C GLU A 16 21.27 39.32 26.59
N GLY A 17 22.09 38.74 27.47
CA GLY A 17 23.27 37.96 27.05
C GLY A 17 22.94 36.66 26.30
N VAL A 18 21.74 36.09 26.49
CA VAL A 18 21.27 34.95 25.70
C VAL A 18 20.71 35.44 24.37
N LEU A 19 20.00 36.56 24.36
CA LEU A 19 19.48 37.19 23.15
C LEU A 19 20.61 37.50 22.16
N GLU A 20 21.69 38.14 22.61
CA GLU A 20 22.84 38.48 21.76
C GLU A 20 23.49 37.23 21.15
N LYS A 21 23.65 36.15 21.92
CA LYS A 21 24.19 34.87 21.43
C LYS A 21 23.29 34.24 20.38
N VAL A 22 21.96 34.29 20.58
CA VAL A 22 20.99 33.79 19.61
C VAL A 22 21.05 34.61 18.32
N MET A 23 21.12 35.94 18.42
CA MET A 23 21.22 36.81 17.23
C MET A 23 22.51 36.57 16.44
N LYS A 24 23.65 36.39 17.13
CA LYS A 24 24.92 36.00 16.49
C LYS A 24 24.80 34.65 15.79
N ALA A 25 24.23 33.64 16.45
CA ALA A 25 24.03 32.33 15.85
C ALA A 25 23.11 32.38 14.61
N CYS A 26 22.01 33.15 14.67
CA CYS A 26 21.14 33.36 13.51
C CYS A 26 21.89 34.01 12.34
N SER A 27 22.74 35.00 12.62
CA SER A 27 23.55 35.67 11.59
C SER A 27 24.51 34.70 10.92
N SER A 28 25.22 33.87 11.69
CA SER A 28 26.09 32.82 11.15
C SER A 28 25.33 31.77 10.32
N VAL A 29 24.08 31.45 10.67
CA VAL A 29 23.25 30.55 9.87
C VAL A 29 22.92 31.16 8.51
N PHE A 30 22.61 32.46 8.45
CA PHE A 30 22.38 33.13 7.17
C PHE A 30 23.64 33.14 6.29
N GLU A 31 24.81 33.43 6.86
CA GLU A 31 26.09 33.37 6.13
C GLU A 31 26.34 31.96 5.55
N ILE A 32 26.05 30.90 6.32
CA ILE A 32 26.20 29.51 5.85
C ILE A 32 25.21 29.19 4.71
N GLU A 33 23.97 29.68 4.77
CA GLU A 33 23.00 29.50 3.69
C GLU A 33 23.41 30.25 2.41
N ASP A 34 23.98 31.45 2.54
CA ASP A 34 24.53 32.22 1.41
C ASP A 34 25.71 31.48 0.76
N HIS A 35 26.63 30.93 1.57
CA HIS A 35 27.71 30.09 1.05
C HIS A 35 27.18 28.80 0.39
N ARG A 36 26.17 28.17 0.98
CA ARG A 36 25.53 26.97 0.43
C ARG A 36 24.92 27.24 -0.94
N THR A 37 24.20 28.35 -1.09
CA THR A 37 23.58 28.74 -2.37
C THR A 37 24.63 29.05 -3.42
N SER A 38 25.69 29.78 -3.07
CA SER A 38 26.82 30.06 -3.97
C SER A 38 27.52 28.78 -4.47
N ILE A 39 27.74 27.79 -3.59
CA ILE A 39 28.31 26.50 -3.97
C ILE A 39 27.38 25.72 -4.91
N LEU A 40 26.07 25.74 -4.65
CA LEU A 40 25.08 25.06 -5.50
C LEU A 40 25.05 25.64 -6.90
N GLU A 41 25.08 26.97 -7.03
CA GLU A 41 25.16 27.66 -8.33
C GLU A 41 26.44 27.31 -9.08
N PHE A 42 27.58 27.27 -8.37
CA PHE A 42 28.84 26.84 -8.96
C PHE A 42 28.78 25.41 -9.49
N VAL A 43 28.21 24.47 -8.72
CA VAL A 43 28.04 23.07 -9.14
C VAL A 43 27.06 22.96 -10.31
N GLU A 44 25.99 23.77 -10.33
CA GLU A 44 25.03 23.81 -11.43
C GLU A 44 25.69 24.19 -12.76
N THR A 45 26.54 25.23 -12.77
CA THR A 45 27.26 25.66 -14.00
C THR A 45 28.20 24.58 -14.55
N ARG A 46 28.76 23.74 -13.68
CA ARG A 46 29.69 22.65 -14.04
C ARG A 46 29.03 21.28 -14.13
N MET A 47 27.70 21.20 -13.96
CA MET A 47 26.99 19.93 -13.91
C MET A 47 27.12 19.13 -15.22
N ASN A 48 27.19 19.81 -16.36
CA ASN A 48 27.35 19.15 -17.67
C ASN A 48 28.71 18.43 -17.81
N ILE A 49 29.72 18.85 -17.05
CA ILE A 49 31.04 18.18 -17.02
C ILE A 49 31.05 17.09 -15.95
N LEU A 50 30.41 17.33 -14.80
CA LEU A 50 30.43 16.41 -13.66
C LEU A 50 29.49 15.20 -13.83
N ALA A 51 28.28 15.42 -14.34
CA ALA A 51 27.25 14.40 -14.50
C ALA A 51 26.37 14.71 -15.74
N PRO A 52 26.91 14.52 -16.96
CA PRO A 52 26.19 14.82 -18.20
C PRO A 52 24.91 14.00 -18.35
N ASN A 53 24.92 12.70 -17.99
CA ASN A 53 23.75 11.85 -18.19
C ASN A 53 22.60 12.20 -17.21
N LEU A 54 22.94 12.45 -15.94
CA LEU A 54 21.97 12.87 -14.92
C LEU A 54 21.35 14.24 -15.25
N SER A 55 22.17 15.20 -15.70
CA SER A 55 21.74 16.55 -16.08
C SER A 55 20.68 16.53 -17.20
N VAL A 56 20.85 15.67 -18.21
CA VAL A 56 19.92 15.56 -19.35
C VAL A 56 18.51 15.13 -18.91
N ILE A 57 18.41 14.25 -17.91
CA ILE A 57 17.13 13.73 -17.42
C ILE A 57 16.44 14.75 -16.51
N VAL A 58 17.11 15.19 -15.44
CA VAL A 58 16.45 15.96 -14.36
C VAL A 58 16.60 17.47 -14.52
N GLY A 59 17.62 17.90 -15.26
CA GLY A 59 18.07 19.28 -15.36
C GLY A 59 19.23 19.57 -14.39
N PRO A 60 20.10 20.55 -14.72
CA PRO A 60 21.33 20.81 -13.97
C PRO A 60 21.06 21.28 -12.54
N LYS A 61 20.06 22.14 -12.33
CA LYS A 61 19.63 22.61 -11.00
C LYS A 61 19.24 21.49 -10.06
N VAL A 62 18.38 20.58 -10.53
CA VAL A 62 17.89 19.47 -9.70
C VAL A 62 18.99 18.43 -9.49
N ALA A 63 19.83 18.18 -10.50
CA ALA A 63 21.00 17.31 -10.37
C ALA A 63 21.98 17.84 -9.32
N ALA A 64 22.27 19.14 -9.30
CA ALA A 64 23.12 19.78 -8.30
C ALA A 64 22.57 19.60 -6.89
N LEU A 65 21.26 19.82 -6.71
CA LEU A 65 20.58 19.59 -5.43
C LEU A 65 20.65 18.12 -5.00
N MET A 66 20.46 17.18 -5.92
CA MET A 66 20.54 15.75 -5.63
C MET A 66 21.96 15.33 -5.22
N MET A 67 22.98 15.81 -5.91
CA MET A 67 24.38 15.57 -5.53
C MET A 67 24.72 16.19 -4.17
N ALA A 68 24.29 17.42 -3.93
CA ALA A 68 24.53 18.11 -2.66
C ALA A 68 23.85 17.41 -1.48
N MET A 69 22.64 16.88 -1.67
CA MET A 69 21.93 16.10 -0.64
C MET A 69 22.53 14.71 -0.43
N ALA A 70 23.05 14.08 -1.49
CA ALA A 70 23.69 12.77 -1.40
C ALA A 70 25.10 12.83 -0.78
N GLY A 71 25.77 13.98 -0.85
CA GLY A 71 27.17 14.14 -0.44
C GLY A 71 28.17 13.82 -1.56
N GLY A 72 27.74 13.89 -2.83
CA GLY A 72 28.57 13.67 -4.01
C GLY A 72 28.02 12.63 -4.98
N LEU A 73 28.65 12.52 -6.15
CA LEU A 73 28.22 11.63 -7.23
C LEU A 73 28.40 10.14 -6.87
N GLN A 74 29.49 9.79 -6.18
CA GLN A 74 29.76 8.42 -5.75
C GLN A 74 28.71 7.93 -4.76
N GLU A 75 28.35 8.73 -3.76
CA GLU A 75 27.29 8.38 -2.81
C GLU A 75 25.92 8.32 -3.48
N LEU A 76 25.62 9.24 -4.40
CA LEU A 76 24.40 9.20 -5.20
C LEU A 76 24.29 7.90 -6.02
N SER A 77 25.39 7.39 -6.57
CA SER A 77 25.41 6.14 -7.35
C SER A 77 25.09 4.88 -6.52
N ARG A 78 25.48 4.89 -5.23
CA ARG A 78 25.21 3.82 -4.26
C ARG A 78 23.76 3.81 -3.79
N MET A 79 23.08 4.96 -3.85
CA MET A 79 21.70 5.07 -3.40
C MET A 79 20.73 4.26 -4.29
N PRO A 80 19.77 3.53 -3.70
CA PRO A 80 18.73 2.87 -4.47
C PRO A 80 17.70 3.89 -4.98
N ALA A 81 17.01 3.53 -6.08
CA ALA A 81 16.03 4.40 -6.73
C ALA A 81 14.90 4.88 -5.80
N CYS A 82 14.47 4.06 -4.83
CA CYS A 82 13.44 4.43 -3.86
C CYS A 82 13.90 5.55 -2.91
N ASN A 83 15.18 5.57 -2.52
CA ASN A 83 15.73 6.61 -1.66
C ASN A 83 15.92 7.90 -2.45
N ILE A 84 16.37 7.78 -3.70
CA ILE A 84 16.49 8.88 -4.65
C ILE A 84 15.12 9.56 -4.89
N GLN A 85 14.04 8.78 -5.03
CA GLN A 85 12.67 9.31 -5.14
C GLN A 85 12.25 10.17 -3.94
N MET A 86 12.65 9.77 -2.73
CA MET A 86 12.24 10.39 -1.47
C MET A 86 13.23 11.47 -0.99
N MET A 87 14.33 11.69 -1.71
CA MET A 87 15.37 12.66 -1.35
C MET A 87 14.79 14.07 -1.28
N GLY A 88 15.10 14.82 -0.23
CA GLY A 88 14.60 16.18 -0.03
C GLY A 88 13.11 16.28 0.31
N ALA A 89 12.41 15.15 0.50
CA ALA A 89 11.03 15.16 0.94
C ALA A 89 10.95 15.65 2.40
N LYS A 90 10.40 16.85 2.61
CA LYS A 90 10.16 17.38 3.96
C LYS A 90 9.07 16.55 4.65
N ARG A 91 9.27 16.24 5.94
CA ARG A 91 8.23 15.61 6.75
C ARG A 91 7.06 16.59 6.84
N LYS A 92 5.86 16.08 6.56
CA LYS A 92 4.64 16.89 6.70
C LYS A 92 4.27 16.91 8.17
N VAL A 93 4.35 18.09 8.76
CA VAL A 93 3.76 18.36 10.07
C VAL A 93 2.26 18.51 9.85
N GLN A 94 1.45 17.71 10.53
CA GLN A 94 0.00 17.83 10.43
C GLN A 94 -0.45 19.12 11.10
N ASN A 95 -0.53 20.18 10.30
CA ASN A 95 -1.11 21.44 10.74
C ASN A 95 -2.60 21.42 10.40
N GLY A 96 -3.42 20.94 11.35
CA GLY A 96 -4.88 20.98 11.28
C GLY A 96 -5.55 19.67 10.82
N MET A 97 -6.87 19.74 10.57
CA MET A 97 -7.75 18.59 10.26
C MET A 97 -7.82 18.24 8.76
N SER A 98 -7.02 18.87 7.90
CA SER A 98 -7.14 18.69 6.44
C SER A 98 -6.33 17.49 5.94
N THR A 99 -7.02 16.54 5.30
CA THR A 99 -6.40 15.40 4.62
C THR A 99 -5.79 15.78 3.27
N ALA A 100 -6.22 16.88 2.65
CA ALA A 100 -5.66 17.37 1.39
C ALA A 100 -4.28 18.03 1.59
N ALA A 101 -4.07 18.70 2.73
CA ALA A 101 -2.79 19.28 3.11
C ALA A 101 -1.67 18.22 3.23
N LEU A 102 -2.05 16.94 3.39
CA LEU A 102 -1.09 15.84 3.42
C LEU A 102 -0.44 15.53 2.08
N GLY A 103 -0.90 16.07 0.92
CA GLY A 103 -0.37 16.00 -0.46
C GLY A 103 0.55 14.82 -0.88
N VAL A 104 1.14 14.83 -2.07
CA VAL A 104 2.22 13.85 -2.36
C VAL A 104 3.46 14.22 -1.56
N ARG A 105 4.12 13.28 -0.86
CA ARG A 105 5.46 13.50 -0.30
C ARG A 105 6.40 13.68 -1.49
N GLY A 106 6.69 14.92 -1.86
CA GLY A 106 7.52 15.23 -3.01
C GLY A 106 8.96 15.42 -2.61
N GLY A 107 9.85 14.59 -3.16
CA GLY A 107 11.29 14.83 -3.11
C GLY A 107 11.71 15.90 -4.11
N VAL A 108 13.02 16.17 -4.19
CA VAL A 108 13.60 17.13 -5.14
C VAL A 108 13.25 16.76 -6.59
N ILE A 109 13.07 15.46 -6.88
CA ILE A 109 12.69 14.97 -8.22
C ILE A 109 11.34 15.51 -8.68
N ASN A 110 10.42 15.85 -7.77
CA ASN A 110 9.15 16.46 -8.17
C ASN A 110 9.32 17.87 -8.74
N GLN A 111 10.47 18.51 -8.54
CA GLN A 111 10.81 19.79 -9.13
C GLN A 111 11.35 19.66 -10.56
N CYS A 112 11.56 18.44 -11.06
CA CYS A 112 12.07 18.26 -12.41
C CYS A 112 11.01 18.65 -13.47
N PRO A 113 11.41 19.25 -14.61
CA PRO A 113 10.46 19.69 -15.63
C PRO A 113 9.58 18.55 -16.16
N ILE A 114 10.15 17.34 -16.30
CA ILE A 114 9.44 16.16 -16.79
C ILE A 114 8.27 15.79 -15.88
N VAL A 115 8.43 15.90 -14.55
CA VAL A 115 7.37 15.56 -13.58
C VAL A 115 6.37 16.70 -13.44
N ILE A 116 6.83 17.95 -13.40
CA ILE A 116 5.94 19.13 -13.28
C ILE A 116 4.98 19.21 -14.47
N GLY A 117 5.45 18.89 -15.68
CA GLY A 117 4.63 18.90 -16.89
C GLY A 117 3.53 17.83 -16.97
N GLN A 118 3.48 16.89 -16.02
CA GLN A 118 2.50 15.79 -16.03
C GLN A 118 1.26 16.11 -15.19
N PRO A 119 0.08 15.55 -15.56
CA PRO A 119 -1.13 15.69 -14.76
C PRO A 119 -0.93 15.05 -13.37
N PRO A 120 -1.59 15.57 -12.32
CA PRO A 120 -1.35 15.19 -10.91
C PRO A 120 -1.51 13.69 -10.64
N ASP A 121 -2.37 13.01 -11.38
CA ASP A 121 -2.58 11.56 -11.27
C ASP A 121 -1.36 10.74 -11.72
N ASN A 122 -0.63 11.24 -12.72
CA ASN A 122 0.55 10.59 -13.29
C ASN A 122 1.86 11.10 -12.70
N GLN A 123 1.88 12.24 -11.99
CA GLN A 123 3.10 12.79 -11.36
C GLN A 123 3.81 11.77 -10.45
N LYS A 124 3.07 10.94 -9.70
CA LYS A 124 3.66 9.88 -8.87
C LYS A 124 4.38 8.80 -9.69
N LYS A 125 3.77 8.41 -10.81
CA LYS A 125 4.36 7.41 -11.73
C LYS A 125 5.59 8.00 -12.40
N ALA A 126 5.50 9.26 -12.86
CA ALA A 126 6.60 10.00 -13.45
C ALA A 126 7.79 10.11 -12.49
N ALA A 127 7.57 10.55 -11.25
CA ALA A 127 8.63 10.65 -10.24
C ALA A 127 9.32 9.30 -9.98
N LYS A 128 8.57 8.20 -9.97
CA LYS A 128 9.14 6.84 -9.79
C LYS A 128 9.96 6.40 -11.01
N LEU A 129 9.48 6.65 -12.23
CA LEU A 129 10.21 6.33 -13.47
C LEU A 129 11.49 7.14 -13.58
N VAL A 130 11.40 8.46 -13.36
CA VAL A 130 12.54 9.37 -13.37
C VAL A 130 13.56 8.93 -12.31
N ALA A 131 13.15 8.72 -11.05
CA ALA A 131 14.05 8.27 -10.00
C ALA A 131 14.80 6.97 -10.32
N ALA A 132 14.12 6.01 -10.97
CA ALA A 132 14.74 4.76 -11.42
C ALA A 132 15.82 4.99 -12.49
N LYS A 133 15.55 5.87 -13.47
CA LYS A 133 16.52 6.21 -14.52
C LYS A 133 17.65 7.12 -14.00
N CYS A 134 17.37 7.99 -13.03
CA CYS A 134 18.38 8.78 -12.33
C CYS A 134 19.38 7.90 -11.58
N ALA A 135 18.91 6.85 -10.92
CA ALA A 135 19.80 5.91 -10.22
C ALA A 135 20.76 5.19 -11.18
N LEU A 136 20.30 4.86 -12.39
CA LEU A 136 21.12 4.23 -13.41
C LEU A 136 22.10 5.22 -14.04
N THR A 137 21.64 6.42 -14.42
CA THR A 137 22.52 7.46 -14.99
C THR A 137 23.57 7.94 -14.00
N ALA A 138 23.23 8.10 -12.71
CA ALA A 138 24.20 8.45 -11.68
C ALA A 138 25.33 7.43 -11.56
N ARG A 139 25.06 6.14 -11.81
CA ARG A 139 26.09 5.08 -11.82
C ARG A 139 26.97 5.15 -13.05
N VAL A 140 26.39 5.44 -14.21
CA VAL A 140 27.14 5.63 -15.46
C VAL A 140 28.04 6.85 -15.36
N ASP A 141 27.53 7.97 -14.83
CA ASP A 141 28.31 9.19 -14.59
C ASP A 141 29.41 8.94 -13.55
N ALA A 142 29.14 8.20 -12.47
CA ALA A 142 30.16 7.84 -11.47
C ALA A 142 31.28 6.94 -12.04
N ALA A 143 30.98 6.14 -13.07
CA ALA A 143 31.95 5.30 -13.78
C ALA A 143 32.68 6.03 -14.92
N ASN A 144 32.24 7.24 -15.29
CA ASN A 144 32.77 8.06 -16.39
C ASN A 144 32.81 7.34 -17.76
N GLU A 145 31.90 6.39 -18.00
CA GLU A 145 31.90 5.57 -19.23
C GLU A 145 31.37 6.33 -20.46
N CYS A 146 30.49 7.32 -20.27
CA CYS A 146 29.79 8.02 -21.36
C CYS A 146 29.74 9.54 -21.13
N PRO A 147 30.83 10.28 -21.41
CA PRO A 147 30.89 11.73 -21.19
C PRO A 147 30.02 12.54 -22.17
N ALA A 148 29.61 11.95 -23.30
CA ALA A 148 28.78 12.61 -24.31
C ALA A 148 27.30 12.76 -23.90
N GLY A 149 26.82 12.02 -22.89
CA GLY A 149 25.42 12.11 -22.43
C GLY A 149 24.43 11.21 -23.20
N ASP A 150 24.90 10.36 -24.11
CA ASP A 150 24.04 9.53 -24.98
C ASP A 150 23.10 8.61 -24.19
N VAL A 151 23.60 8.03 -23.09
CA VAL A 151 22.80 7.17 -22.20
C VAL A 151 21.67 7.96 -21.56
N GLY A 152 21.95 9.18 -21.09
CA GLY A 152 20.94 10.10 -20.56
C GLY A 152 19.85 10.43 -21.57
N ILE A 153 20.22 10.68 -22.83
CA ILE A 153 19.26 10.95 -23.92
C ILE A 153 18.38 9.73 -24.18
N SER A 154 18.97 8.53 -24.24
CA SER A 154 18.22 7.29 -24.48
C SER A 154 17.20 7.01 -23.37
N PHE A 155 17.59 7.23 -22.11
CA PHE A 155 16.70 7.01 -20.97
C PHE A 155 15.63 8.09 -20.84
N LYS A 156 15.93 9.33 -21.23
CA LYS A 156 14.92 10.39 -21.31
C LYS A 156 13.81 10.01 -22.30
N LYS A 157 14.19 9.56 -23.52
CA LYS A 157 13.23 9.05 -24.51
C LYS A 157 12.36 7.92 -23.97
N GLN A 158 12.96 6.94 -23.27
CA GLN A 158 12.20 5.85 -22.64
C GLN A 158 11.22 6.33 -21.57
N VAL A 159 11.58 7.37 -20.80
CA VAL A 159 10.67 7.98 -19.81
C VAL A 159 9.52 8.66 -20.52
N ASP A 160 9.80 9.44 -21.56
CA ASP A 160 8.78 10.17 -22.33
C ASP A 160 7.80 9.21 -23.01
N GLU A 161 8.29 8.13 -23.62
CA GLU A 161 7.46 7.06 -24.20
C GLU A 161 6.58 6.37 -23.16
N ALA A 162 7.15 6.04 -21.99
CA ALA A 162 6.40 5.40 -20.91
C ALA A 162 5.32 6.32 -20.34
N LEU A 163 5.57 7.64 -20.28
CA LEU A 163 4.60 8.63 -19.84
C LEU A 163 3.51 8.86 -20.88
N ALA A 164 3.87 8.95 -22.16
CA ALA A 164 2.91 9.04 -23.26
C ALA A 164 1.94 7.85 -23.25
N LYS A 165 2.47 6.63 -23.11
CA LYS A 165 1.66 5.40 -22.98
C LYS A 165 0.78 5.39 -21.74
N ALA A 166 1.19 6.05 -20.65
CA ALA A 166 0.40 6.14 -19.43
C ALA A 166 -0.75 7.16 -19.53
N ILE A 167 -0.65 8.12 -20.44
CA ILE A 167 -1.70 9.10 -20.74
C ILE A 167 -2.69 8.51 -21.75
N GLU A 168 -2.22 7.65 -22.67
CA GLU A 168 -3.07 7.01 -23.66
C GLU A 168 -4.22 6.23 -22.99
N PRO A 169 -5.49 6.54 -23.32
CA PRO A 169 -6.61 5.80 -22.78
C PRO A 169 -6.55 4.34 -23.25
N PRO A 170 -6.93 3.38 -22.38
CA PRO A 170 -6.95 1.98 -22.81
C PRO A 170 -7.93 1.82 -23.98
N PRO A 171 -7.61 0.96 -24.97
CA PRO A 171 -8.51 0.72 -26.08
C PRO A 171 -9.86 0.22 -25.56
N GLN A 172 -10.94 0.70 -26.19
CA GLN A 172 -12.28 0.32 -25.77
C GLN A 172 -12.45 -1.20 -25.87
N LYS A 173 -12.85 -1.82 -24.75
CA LYS A 173 -13.14 -3.24 -24.71
C LYS A 173 -14.36 -3.48 -25.58
N LYS A 174 -14.21 -4.28 -26.64
CA LYS A 174 -15.35 -4.75 -27.44
C LYS A 174 -16.30 -5.52 -26.54
N ALA A 175 -17.60 -5.36 -26.75
CA ALA A 175 -18.62 -6.12 -26.05
C ALA A 175 -18.34 -7.62 -26.28
N LYS A 176 -17.95 -8.33 -25.21
CA LYS A 176 -17.76 -9.77 -25.29
C LYS A 176 -19.15 -10.40 -25.42
N ALA A 177 -19.40 -11.05 -26.55
CA ALA A 177 -20.64 -11.79 -26.75
C ALA A 177 -20.84 -12.78 -25.60
N LEU A 178 -22.08 -12.91 -25.13
CA LEU A 178 -22.42 -13.96 -24.19
C LEU A 178 -22.04 -15.32 -24.80
N PRO A 179 -21.59 -16.28 -23.99
CA PRO A 179 -21.44 -17.64 -24.49
C PRO A 179 -22.79 -18.09 -25.06
N ALA A 180 -22.75 -18.78 -26.20
CA ALA A 180 -23.94 -19.34 -26.81
C ALA A 180 -24.70 -20.17 -25.74
N PRO A 181 -26.03 -20.02 -25.60
CA PRO A 181 -26.81 -20.87 -24.72
C PRO A 181 -26.63 -22.32 -25.14
N ASP A 182 -25.84 -23.05 -24.36
CA ASP A 182 -25.57 -24.46 -24.58
C ASP A 182 -26.53 -25.28 -23.72
N MET A 183 -27.24 -26.22 -24.35
CA MET A 183 -28.16 -27.14 -23.68
C MET A 183 -27.43 -28.37 -23.12
N GLU A 184 -26.11 -28.44 -23.27
CA GLU A 184 -25.32 -29.54 -22.72
C GLU A 184 -25.43 -29.65 -21.19
N SER A 185 -25.71 -30.86 -20.73
CA SER A 185 -25.69 -31.16 -19.30
C SER A 185 -24.28 -31.01 -18.74
N LYS A 186 -24.14 -30.25 -17.65
CA LYS A 186 -22.83 -30.07 -17.00
C LYS A 186 -22.30 -31.41 -16.46
N LYS A 187 -21.01 -31.68 -16.69
CA LYS A 187 -20.32 -32.87 -16.15
C LYS A 187 -20.51 -32.98 -14.63
N LYS A 188 -21.09 -34.10 -14.18
CA LYS A 188 -21.32 -34.37 -12.76
C LYS A 188 -19.98 -34.62 -12.05
N ARG A 189 -19.64 -33.77 -11.08
CA ARG A 189 -18.44 -33.94 -10.23
C ARG A 189 -18.81 -34.38 -8.82
N GLY A 190 -18.12 -35.41 -8.34
CA GLY A 190 -18.13 -35.87 -6.96
C GLY A 190 -17.00 -35.26 -6.11
N GLY A 191 -16.91 -35.66 -4.84
CA GLY A 191 -15.83 -35.29 -3.93
C GLY A 191 -16.18 -34.18 -2.93
N LYS A 192 -15.39 -34.09 -1.85
CA LYS A 192 -15.61 -33.19 -0.70
C LYS A 192 -15.68 -31.72 -1.12
N ARG A 193 -14.78 -31.26 -2.00
CA ARG A 193 -14.76 -29.87 -2.51
C ARG A 193 -15.98 -29.56 -3.38
N ALA A 194 -16.38 -30.48 -4.27
CA ALA A 194 -17.55 -30.29 -5.12
C ALA A 194 -18.86 -30.29 -4.33
N ARG A 195 -18.98 -31.16 -3.31
CA ARG A 195 -20.11 -31.16 -2.37
C ARG A 195 -20.18 -29.85 -1.58
N ALA A 196 -19.06 -29.38 -1.01
CA ALA A 196 -19.02 -28.12 -0.27
C ALA A 196 -19.42 -26.90 -1.13
N ILE A 197 -19.00 -26.85 -2.41
CA ILE A 197 -19.43 -25.78 -3.34
C ILE A 197 -20.92 -25.90 -3.65
N LYS A 198 -21.43 -27.11 -3.91
CA LYS A 198 -22.86 -27.34 -4.14
C LYS A 198 -23.69 -26.96 -2.92
N GLU A 199 -23.28 -27.35 -1.72
CA GLU A 199 -23.94 -26.98 -0.45
C GLU A 199 -23.93 -25.46 -0.20
N LYS A 200 -22.91 -24.73 -0.66
CA LYS A 200 -22.84 -23.27 -0.53
C LYS A 200 -23.90 -22.55 -1.35
N TYR A 201 -24.21 -23.04 -2.55
CA TYR A 201 -25.18 -22.41 -3.48
C TYR A 201 -26.54 -23.09 -3.49
N ALA A 202 -26.66 -24.32 -2.98
CA ALA A 202 -27.93 -25.02 -2.87
C ALA A 202 -28.80 -24.38 -1.78
N MET A 203 -30.12 -24.40 -2.01
CA MET A 203 -31.08 -24.07 -0.96
C MET A 203 -30.86 -24.98 0.25
N SER A 204 -30.80 -24.36 1.43
CA SER A 204 -30.71 -25.10 2.68
C SER A 204 -31.95 -25.99 2.85
N GLU A 205 -31.82 -27.05 3.65
CA GLU A 205 -32.95 -27.95 3.92
C GLU A 205 -34.10 -27.22 4.62
N MET A 206 -33.78 -26.25 5.49
CA MET A 206 -34.78 -25.35 6.08
C MET A 206 -35.50 -24.53 5.01
N MET A 207 -34.79 -23.92 4.06
CA MET A 207 -35.42 -23.13 2.99
C MET A 207 -36.29 -24.02 2.10
N LYS A 208 -35.88 -25.28 1.87
CA LYS A 208 -36.71 -26.25 1.15
C LYS A 208 -37.99 -26.63 1.90
N GLN A 209 -38.00 -26.60 3.23
CA GLN A 209 -39.20 -26.83 4.05
C GLN A 209 -40.07 -25.59 4.12
N ALA A 210 -39.47 -24.41 4.24
CA ALA A 210 -40.18 -23.14 4.19
C ALA A 210 -40.90 -22.94 2.83
N ASN A 211 -40.27 -23.34 1.73
CA ASN A 211 -40.85 -23.27 0.38
C ASN A 211 -41.92 -24.36 0.09
N ARG A 212 -42.22 -25.25 1.04
CA ARG A 212 -43.31 -26.22 0.88
C ARG A 212 -44.54 -25.67 1.57
N VAL A 213 -45.67 -25.66 0.88
CA VAL A 213 -46.94 -25.12 1.38
C VAL A 213 -47.96 -26.26 1.45
N GLN A 214 -48.76 -26.32 2.53
CA GLN A 214 -49.83 -27.31 2.64
C GLN A 214 -51.10 -26.76 1.99
N PHE A 215 -51.67 -27.54 1.07
CA PHE A 215 -52.90 -27.16 0.40
C PHE A 215 -54.08 -27.22 1.38
N GLY A 216 -54.89 -26.16 1.42
CA GLY A 216 -56.09 -26.09 2.25
C GLY A 216 -55.87 -25.74 3.72
N VAL A 217 -54.64 -25.40 4.14
CA VAL A 217 -54.33 -24.96 5.52
C VAL A 217 -53.68 -23.58 5.47
N GLN A 218 -54.17 -22.64 6.29
CA GLN A 218 -53.61 -21.29 6.38
C GLN A 218 -52.15 -21.33 6.88
N GLU A 219 -51.28 -20.56 6.25
CA GLU A 219 -49.87 -20.50 6.61
C GLU A 219 -49.64 -19.67 7.87
N GLN A 220 -48.61 -20.05 8.64
CA GLN A 220 -48.10 -19.17 9.68
C GLN A 220 -47.18 -18.14 9.04
N GLU A 221 -47.61 -16.89 9.13
CA GLU A 221 -46.84 -15.74 8.68
C GLU A 221 -46.03 -15.16 9.84
N VAL A 222 -44.77 -14.83 9.56
CA VAL A 222 -43.93 -14.09 10.51
C VAL A 222 -43.64 -12.71 9.94
N PHE A 223 -43.83 -11.71 10.79
CA PHE A 223 -43.58 -10.32 10.45
C PHE A 223 -42.07 -10.05 10.43
N GLY A 224 -41.54 -9.76 9.23
CA GLY A 224 -40.10 -9.60 8.98
C GLY A 224 -39.54 -8.21 9.30
N GLY A 225 -40.26 -7.39 10.09
CA GLY A 225 -39.86 -6.03 10.45
C GLY A 225 -40.05 -4.97 9.34
N THR A 226 -40.40 -5.39 8.13
CA THR A 226 -40.98 -4.56 7.07
C THR A 226 -42.48 -4.86 6.97
N ASP A 227 -43.26 -3.95 6.39
CA ASP A 227 -44.74 -4.00 6.30
C ASP A 227 -45.31 -5.16 5.45
N GLU A 228 -44.48 -6.15 5.11
CA GLU A 228 -44.81 -7.35 4.35
C GLU A 228 -44.63 -8.59 5.24
N SER A 229 -45.64 -9.45 5.26
CA SER A 229 -45.60 -10.71 5.97
C SER A 229 -44.90 -11.79 5.13
N VAL A 230 -44.11 -12.64 5.78
CA VAL A 230 -43.41 -13.76 5.11
C VAL A 230 -44.00 -15.07 5.62
N GLY A 231 -44.59 -15.84 4.70
CA GLY A 231 -45.08 -17.19 4.98
C GLY A 231 -43.92 -18.15 5.26
N ILE A 232 -44.03 -18.91 6.35
CA ILE A 232 -43.01 -19.91 6.74
C ILE A 232 -43.35 -21.31 6.19
N GLY A 233 -44.44 -21.45 5.42
CA GLY A 233 -44.88 -22.72 4.83
C GLY A 233 -44.97 -23.86 5.86
N THR A 234 -44.55 -25.05 5.47
CA THR A 234 -44.62 -26.26 6.33
C THR A 234 -43.71 -26.21 7.55
N LEU A 235 -42.71 -25.33 7.56
CA LEU A 235 -41.81 -25.15 8.71
C LEU A 235 -42.56 -24.56 9.92
N GLY A 236 -43.61 -23.75 9.69
CA GLY A 236 -44.46 -23.21 10.75
C GLY A 236 -45.38 -24.28 11.36
N GLN A 237 -45.85 -25.22 10.55
CA GLN A 237 -46.76 -26.28 10.98
C GLN A 237 -46.07 -27.40 11.78
N MET A 238 -44.77 -27.65 11.55
CA MET A 238 -44.01 -28.64 12.33
C MET A 238 -43.68 -28.17 13.76
N ALA A 239 -43.82 -26.87 14.06
CA ALA A 239 -43.61 -26.31 15.39
C ALA A 239 -44.95 -26.17 16.14
N ALA A 240 -45.53 -27.29 16.55
CA ALA A 240 -46.77 -27.31 17.37
C ALA A 240 -46.67 -26.48 18.67
N SER A 241 -45.45 -26.15 19.14
CA SER A 241 -45.22 -25.34 20.35
C SER A 241 -44.79 -23.89 20.09
N GLY A 242 -44.93 -23.36 18.86
CA GLY A 242 -44.68 -21.95 18.53
C GLY A 242 -43.21 -21.49 18.60
N LYS A 243 -42.24 -22.39 18.83
CA LYS A 243 -40.80 -22.06 18.89
C LYS A 243 -39.99 -23.08 18.09
N ILE A 244 -39.49 -22.68 16.93
CA ILE A 244 -38.59 -23.50 16.11
C ILE A 244 -37.17 -23.40 16.70
N ARG A 245 -36.67 -24.49 17.31
CA ARG A 245 -35.28 -24.55 17.79
C ARG A 245 -34.37 -25.04 16.67
N VAL A 246 -33.79 -24.12 15.91
CA VAL A 246 -32.84 -24.47 14.85
C VAL A 246 -31.41 -24.42 15.37
N GLN A 247 -30.66 -25.50 15.20
CA GLN A 247 -29.19 -25.41 15.20
C GLN A 247 -28.76 -24.67 13.93
N LYS A 248 -28.31 -23.42 14.08
CA LYS A 248 -27.79 -22.62 12.96
C LYS A 248 -26.59 -23.34 12.34
N LYS A 249 -26.83 -24.10 11.27
CA LYS A 249 -25.74 -24.58 10.43
C LYS A 249 -25.20 -23.37 9.68
N GLU A 250 -24.03 -22.90 10.07
CA GLU A 250 -23.37 -21.78 9.40
C GLU A 250 -23.06 -22.16 7.95
N VAL A 251 -23.97 -21.82 7.04
CA VAL A 251 -23.66 -21.88 5.62
C VAL A 251 -22.58 -20.84 5.40
N LYS A 252 -21.36 -21.30 5.13
CA LYS A 252 -20.24 -20.45 4.71
C LYS A 252 -20.50 -19.91 3.31
N LEU A 253 -21.56 -19.13 3.15
CA LEU A 253 -21.71 -18.15 2.08
C LEU A 253 -20.65 -17.08 2.31
N LEU A 254 -19.39 -17.46 2.08
CA LEU A 254 -18.29 -16.54 1.94
C LEU A 254 -18.69 -15.62 0.81
N ASN A 255 -19.14 -14.42 1.17
CA ASN A 255 -19.15 -13.25 0.33
C ASN A 255 -17.78 -13.22 -0.34
N GLN A 256 -17.69 -13.56 -1.63
CA GLN A 256 -16.42 -13.47 -2.37
C GLN A 256 -15.91 -12.03 -2.31
N LYS A 257 -16.82 -11.05 -2.36
CA LYS A 257 -16.55 -9.64 -2.05
C LYS A 257 -15.98 -9.41 -0.65
N ALA A 258 -16.38 -10.20 0.36
CA ALA A 258 -15.77 -10.13 1.69
C ALA A 258 -14.41 -10.82 1.73
N LYS A 259 -14.12 -11.84 0.91
CA LYS A 259 -12.76 -12.39 0.78
C LYS A 259 -11.82 -11.46 0.03
N GLU A 260 -12.30 -10.77 -1.00
CA GLU A 260 -11.53 -9.75 -1.73
C GLU A 260 -11.30 -8.51 -0.87
N ARG A 261 -12.35 -8.02 -0.16
CA ARG A 261 -12.19 -7.00 0.88
C ARG A 261 -11.29 -7.48 2.00
N ASN A 262 -11.42 -8.73 2.45
CA ASN A 262 -10.58 -9.28 3.53
C ASN A 262 -9.15 -9.48 3.07
N GLY A 263 -8.88 -9.79 1.80
CA GLY A 263 -7.54 -9.81 1.24
C GLY A 263 -6.92 -8.42 1.23
N LEU A 264 -7.71 -7.41 0.84
CA LEU A 264 -7.30 -6.01 0.90
C LEU A 264 -7.11 -5.52 2.35
N THR A 265 -8.01 -5.84 3.28
CA THR A 265 -7.91 -5.44 4.69
C THR A 265 -6.88 -6.26 5.48
N SER A 266 -6.62 -7.50 5.09
CA SER A 266 -5.50 -8.30 5.63
C SER A 266 -4.15 -7.82 5.10
N ALA A 267 -4.11 -7.22 3.90
CA ALA A 267 -2.93 -6.52 3.39
C ALA A 267 -2.76 -5.11 3.98
N ILE A 268 -3.85 -4.46 4.38
CA ILE A 268 -3.87 -3.19 5.14
C ILE A 268 -3.61 -3.40 6.63
N LYS A 269 -3.55 -4.67 7.11
CA LYS A 269 -3.02 -4.99 8.43
C LYS A 269 -1.55 -4.58 8.42
N GLY A 270 -1.31 -3.33 8.79
CA GLY A 270 -0.05 -2.63 8.62
C GLY A 270 1.08 -3.40 9.29
N HIS A 271 2.32 -3.07 8.94
CA HIS A 271 3.47 -3.50 9.71
C HIS A 271 3.30 -2.97 11.15
N THR A 272 2.70 -3.79 12.01
CA THR A 272 2.58 -3.49 13.43
C THR A 272 3.96 -3.75 14.02
N HIS A 273 4.75 -2.69 14.20
CA HIS A 273 5.70 -2.71 15.30
C HIS A 273 4.85 -2.81 16.57
N GLY A 274 4.92 -3.96 17.25
CA GLY A 274 4.06 -4.34 18.36
C GLY A 274 4.30 -3.55 19.64
N LEU A 275 4.19 -2.23 19.58
CA LEU A 275 4.27 -1.33 20.73
C LEU A 275 2.93 -0.62 20.89
N ILE A 276 2.03 -1.30 21.57
CA ILE A 276 0.81 -0.71 22.12
C ILE A 276 1.26 -0.06 23.45
N SER A 277 1.22 1.27 23.50
CA SER A 277 1.37 2.14 24.69
C SER A 277 2.74 2.71 25.11
N SER A 278 3.82 2.60 24.33
CA SER A 278 4.98 3.47 24.57
C SER A 278 5.45 4.13 23.28
N VAL A 279 5.62 5.45 23.38
CA VAL A 279 6.19 6.35 22.37
C VAL A 279 7.23 5.62 21.52
N VAL A 280 6.91 5.35 20.26
CA VAL A 280 7.89 4.84 19.30
C VAL A 280 8.75 6.02 18.86
N MET A 281 9.83 6.30 19.60
CA MET A 281 10.94 7.10 19.09
C MET A 281 11.64 6.27 18.01
N ASN A 282 11.16 6.35 16.77
CA ASN A 282 11.98 5.92 15.64
C ASN A 282 12.96 7.07 15.35
N SER A 283 14.26 6.79 15.20
CA SER A 283 15.30 7.82 14.95
C SER A 283 15.02 8.64 13.68
N THR A 284 14.17 8.12 12.80
CA THR A 284 13.67 8.79 11.59
C THR A 284 12.39 9.60 11.80
N THR A 285 11.91 9.78 13.02
CA THR A 285 10.73 10.58 13.37
C THR A 285 10.89 11.05 14.82
N GLY A 286 11.34 12.29 15.03
CA GLY A 286 11.15 12.95 16.32
C GLY A 286 9.66 12.87 16.75
N MET A 287 9.40 13.02 18.05
CA MET A 287 8.10 12.76 18.69
C MET A 287 6.89 13.24 17.86
N VAL A 288 6.06 12.31 17.38
CA VAL A 288 4.74 12.62 16.80
C VAL A 288 3.71 11.68 17.44
N PHE A 289 2.62 12.26 17.94
CA PHE A 289 1.44 11.54 18.40
C PHE A 289 0.62 11.17 17.16
N GLU A 290 0.71 9.93 16.70
CA GLU A 290 -0.12 9.43 15.60
C GLU A 290 -1.43 8.91 16.19
N ALA A 291 -2.46 9.76 16.20
CA ALA A 291 -3.81 9.31 16.48
C ALA A 291 -4.23 8.37 15.33
N MET A 292 -4.52 7.12 15.68
CA MET A 292 -5.07 6.13 14.76
C MET A 292 -6.37 6.69 14.19
N ASN A 293 -6.39 7.05 12.91
CA ASN A 293 -7.63 7.40 12.21
C ASN A 293 -8.53 6.16 12.15
N THR A 294 -9.55 6.14 12.99
CA THR A 294 -10.72 5.26 12.87
C THR A 294 -11.72 5.94 11.94
N ASP A 295 -11.62 5.67 10.64
CA ASP A 295 -12.68 6.09 9.73
C ASP A 295 -13.84 5.09 9.75
N THR A 296 -14.95 5.59 10.28
CA THR A 296 -16.35 5.33 9.86
C THR A 296 -17.04 4.02 10.28
N SER A 297 -18.04 4.23 11.14
CA SER A 297 -19.26 3.42 11.38
C SER A 297 -19.10 1.94 11.72
N GLY A 298 -19.11 1.65 13.02
CA GLY A 298 -19.38 0.31 13.54
C GLY A 298 -19.35 0.35 15.06
N THR A 299 -20.52 0.20 15.68
CA THR A 299 -20.73 0.05 17.11
C THR A 299 -19.70 -0.87 17.76
N VAL A 300 -18.99 -0.36 18.77
CA VAL A 300 -18.06 -1.14 19.60
C VAL A 300 -18.89 -2.01 20.52
N THR A 301 -19.07 -3.28 20.19
CA THR A 301 -19.32 -4.30 21.21
C THR A 301 -17.97 -4.71 21.79
N PRO A 302 -17.70 -4.51 23.10
CA PRO A 302 -16.47 -5.03 23.69
C PRO A 302 -16.50 -6.56 23.60
N ALA A 303 -15.48 -7.13 22.95
CA ALA A 303 -15.29 -8.57 22.92
C ALA A 303 -15.12 -9.07 24.37
N ARG A 304 -16.04 -9.93 24.79
CA ARG A 304 -16.01 -10.67 26.06
C ARG A 304 -14.67 -11.39 26.20
N ILE A 305 -13.84 -10.95 27.14
CA ILE A 305 -12.63 -11.64 27.57
C ILE A 305 -13.08 -12.95 28.24
N ALA A 306 -12.71 -14.08 27.65
CA ALA A 306 -12.86 -15.38 28.30
C ALA A 306 -11.75 -15.53 29.35
N PRO A 307 -12.05 -16.03 30.56
CA PRO A 307 -11.04 -16.21 31.59
C PRO A 307 -10.06 -17.31 31.19
N THR A 308 -8.77 -17.01 31.29
CA THR A 308 -7.65 -17.93 31.18
C THR A 308 -7.73 -18.98 32.29
N GLN A 309 -8.02 -20.23 31.93
CA GLN A 309 -7.74 -21.37 32.82
C GLN A 309 -6.26 -21.75 32.68
N GLY A 310 -5.57 -21.77 33.82
CA GLY A 310 -4.20 -22.25 33.93
C GLY A 310 -4.08 -23.70 33.48
N GLY A 311 -3.06 -23.97 32.68
CA GLY A 311 -2.69 -25.31 32.21
C GLY A 311 -1.18 -25.43 32.25
N THR A 312 -0.73 -26.35 33.09
CA THR A 312 0.64 -26.71 33.41
C THR A 312 1.48 -27.12 32.20
N GLU A 313 2.79 -26.90 32.35
CA GLU A 313 3.88 -27.28 31.48
C GLU A 313 3.75 -28.70 30.90
N SER A 314 4.05 -28.86 29.61
CA SER A 314 4.62 -30.11 29.10
C SER A 314 5.50 -29.85 27.87
N SER A 315 6.79 -29.98 28.14
CA SER A 315 7.90 -30.12 27.19
C SER A 315 7.73 -31.39 26.34
N LYS A 316 7.14 -31.28 25.14
CA LYS A 316 7.20 -32.32 24.10
C LYS A 316 7.15 -31.71 22.69
N TYR A 317 8.18 -30.96 22.33
CA TYR A 317 8.53 -30.69 20.93
C TYR A 317 10.03 -30.89 20.81
N PHE A 318 10.45 -31.72 19.84
CA PHE A 318 11.76 -32.35 19.66
C PHE A 318 11.96 -33.69 20.36
N GLY A 319 11.43 -34.74 19.72
CA GLY A 319 11.84 -36.12 19.96
C GLY A 319 11.25 -37.00 18.86
N SER A 320 12.11 -37.67 18.10
CA SER A 320 11.85 -38.60 16.98
C SER A 320 11.57 -38.00 15.59
N ALA A 321 12.64 -37.66 14.88
CA ALA A 321 12.70 -37.80 13.43
C ALA A 321 14.11 -38.30 13.05
N GLU A 322 14.22 -39.59 12.77
CA GLU A 322 15.43 -40.20 12.20
C GLU A 322 15.56 -39.77 10.72
N PHE A 323 16.66 -39.08 10.40
CA PHE A 323 17.05 -38.78 9.03
C PHE A 323 17.77 -40.00 8.43
N THR A 324 17.14 -40.66 7.47
CA THR A 324 17.85 -41.64 6.62
C THR A 324 18.47 -40.91 5.42
N SER A 325 19.79 -41.00 5.31
CA SER A 325 20.57 -40.45 4.20
C SER A 325 20.39 -41.32 2.95
N ALA A 326 19.76 -40.80 1.90
CA ALA A 326 19.69 -41.46 0.61
C ALA A 326 21.06 -41.38 -0.11
N ALA A 327 21.64 -42.54 -0.42
CA ALA A 327 22.90 -42.70 -1.12
C ALA A 327 22.83 -42.21 -2.58
N LYS A 328 23.92 -41.55 -3.01
CA LYS A 328 24.19 -41.16 -4.41
C LYS A 328 24.18 -42.39 -5.33
N LYS A 329 23.45 -42.32 -6.45
CA LYS A 329 23.63 -43.24 -7.58
C LYS A 329 24.07 -42.45 -8.81
N ALA A 330 25.18 -42.89 -9.40
CA ALA A 330 25.96 -42.25 -10.44
C ALA A 330 25.31 -42.30 -11.84
N ASP A 331 25.64 -41.27 -12.62
CA ASP A 331 25.87 -41.20 -14.07
C ASP A 331 24.84 -41.76 -15.06
N LYS A 332 24.17 -40.84 -15.77
CA LYS A 332 23.84 -41.00 -17.19
C LYS A 332 24.21 -39.73 -17.97
N LYS A 333 25.05 -39.94 -19.00
CA LYS A 333 25.64 -38.97 -19.92
C LYS A 333 24.60 -38.11 -20.63
N ILE A 334 24.95 -36.83 -20.75
CA ILE A 334 24.28 -35.79 -21.55
C ILE A 334 24.70 -35.98 -23.02
N LEU A 335 23.74 -36.00 -23.96
CA LEU A 335 24.00 -35.84 -25.40
C LEU A 335 23.46 -34.47 -25.86
N PRO A 336 24.17 -33.73 -26.74
CA PRO A 336 23.77 -32.39 -27.16
C PRO A 336 22.71 -32.37 -28.28
N ALA A 337 22.08 -31.20 -28.40
CA ALA A 337 20.89 -30.89 -29.18
C ALA A 337 21.03 -30.98 -30.72
N VAL A 338 19.92 -31.30 -31.40
CA VAL A 338 19.77 -31.20 -32.87
C VAL A 338 18.82 -30.04 -33.20
N PRO A 339 19.15 -29.13 -34.12
CA PRO A 339 18.27 -28.06 -34.56
C PRO A 339 17.22 -28.60 -35.55
N LYS A 340 15.97 -28.14 -35.42
CA LYS A 340 14.91 -28.44 -36.38
C LYS A 340 14.92 -27.38 -37.49
N PHE A 341 15.01 -27.86 -38.74
CA PHE A 341 14.63 -27.12 -39.94
C PHE A 341 13.13 -26.84 -39.94
#